data_AF-A0A927QAL1-F1
#
_entry.id   AF-A0A927QAL1-F1
#
_cell.length_a   1.000
_cell.length_b   1.000
_cell.length_c   1.000
_cell.angle_alpha   90.00
_cell.angle_beta   90.00
_cell.angle_gamma   90.00
#
_symmetry.space_group_name_H-M   'P 1'
#
loop_
_entity.id
_entity.type
_entity.pdbx_description
1 polymer ?
#
loop_
_entity_poly.entity_id
_entity_poly.type
_entity_poly.pdbx_seq_one_letter_code
_entity_poly.pdbx_strand_id
1 'polypeptide(L)'
;MKSSLHMLAISMMLVAPPLMAQEMKPKPAGDAVPMMIIDRPSFVKMTSSSNEFEILSSKLVGQKTNNERIKQIADMIIADHTKAGKKLEETLAEKDAAPPSPIQLLPKHKKMLDQLQSAEGKDFEVLYVDVQTQAHMEAVALFRTYAGSGEDQSLVGFAKETLPRLETHLAHVIMLIDEL
;
A
#
# COMPACT_ATOMS: atom_id res chain seq x y z
N MET A 1 -26.16 -82.18 -44.83
CA MET A 1 -25.33 -82.39 -46.05
C MET A 1 -24.48 -81.15 -46.27
N LYS A 2 -23.17 -81.37 -46.47
CA LYS A 2 -22.13 -80.51 -47.07
C LYS A 2 -21.63 -79.28 -46.29
N SER A 3 -20.39 -79.46 -45.83
CA SER A 3 -19.37 -78.49 -45.43
C SER A 3 -19.07 -77.46 -46.53
N SER A 4 -18.60 -76.27 -46.14
CA SER A 4 -17.32 -75.74 -46.65
C SER A 4 -16.84 -74.53 -45.85
N LEU A 5 -15.70 -74.73 -45.22
CA LEU A 5 -14.79 -73.76 -44.62
C LEU A 5 -14.01 -73.05 -45.74
N HIS A 6 -13.92 -71.71 -45.71
CA HIS A 6 -12.77 -70.98 -46.24
C HIS A 6 -12.43 -69.87 -45.24
N MET A 7 -11.27 -70.02 -44.59
CA MET A 7 -10.57 -68.95 -43.88
C MET A 7 -10.10 -67.92 -44.89
N LEU A 8 -10.35 -66.64 -44.61
CA LEU A 8 -9.48 -65.57 -45.05
C LEU A 8 -9.28 -64.61 -43.87
N ALA A 9 -8.03 -64.53 -43.41
CA ALA A 9 -7.61 -63.64 -42.36
C ALA A 9 -7.75 -62.18 -42.83
N ILE A 10 -8.40 -61.34 -42.02
CA ILE A 10 -8.37 -59.89 -42.19
C ILE A 10 -7.96 -59.25 -40.87
N SER A 11 -6.93 -58.42 -41.02
CA SER A 11 -6.12 -57.72 -40.04
C SER A 11 -6.92 -56.90 -39.02
N MET A 12 -6.42 -56.91 -37.78
CA MET A 12 -6.87 -56.05 -36.70
C MET A 12 -6.19 -54.68 -36.85
N MET A 13 -6.99 -53.63 -37.12
CA MET A 13 -6.59 -52.25 -36.83
C MET A 13 -7.77 -51.56 -36.14
N LEU A 14 -7.65 -51.38 -34.83
CA LEU A 14 -8.49 -50.46 -34.06
C LEU A 14 -8.13 -49.03 -34.46
N VAL A 15 -9.02 -48.35 -35.17
CA VAL A 15 -8.95 -46.90 -35.35
C VAL A 15 -9.68 -46.27 -34.17
N ALA A 16 -8.94 -45.70 -33.22
CA ALA A 16 -9.52 -44.82 -32.22
C ALA A 16 -9.91 -43.48 -32.88
N PRO A 17 -11.10 -42.91 -32.61
CA PRO A 17 -11.44 -41.59 -33.11
C PRO A 17 -10.57 -40.51 -32.44
N PRO A 18 -10.28 -39.39 -33.12
CA PRO A 18 -9.55 -38.28 -32.51
C PRO A 18 -10.38 -37.69 -31.36
N LEU A 19 -9.76 -37.61 -30.18
CA LEU A 19 -10.29 -36.84 -29.06
C LEU A 19 -10.24 -35.36 -29.49
N MET A 20 -11.38 -34.82 -29.89
CA MET A 20 -11.52 -33.38 -30.12
C MET A 20 -11.29 -32.69 -28.77
N ALA A 21 -10.13 -32.07 -28.61
CA ALA A 21 -9.90 -31.10 -27.55
C ALA A 21 -10.97 -30.01 -27.71
N GLN A 22 -11.95 -29.99 -26.82
CA GLN A 22 -12.86 -28.86 -26.72
C GLN A 22 -12.01 -27.64 -26.41
N GLU A 23 -11.93 -26.69 -27.34
CA GLU A 23 -11.50 -25.33 -27.05
C GLU A 23 -12.38 -24.82 -25.91
N MET A 24 -11.81 -24.75 -24.70
CA MET A 24 -12.41 -23.99 -23.61
C MET A 24 -12.33 -22.53 -24.01
N LYS A 25 -13.41 -22.00 -24.58
CA LYS A 25 -13.59 -20.57 -24.74
C LYS A 25 -13.46 -19.94 -23.35
N PRO A 26 -12.57 -18.95 -23.14
CA PRO A 26 -12.44 -18.31 -21.85
C PRO A 26 -13.79 -17.70 -21.46
N LYS A 27 -14.24 -18.01 -20.25
CA LYS A 27 -15.44 -17.41 -19.65
C LYS A 27 -15.28 -15.88 -19.67
N PRO A 28 -16.29 -15.11 -20.11
CA PRO A 28 -16.22 -13.66 -20.04
C PRO A 28 -15.99 -13.27 -18.57
N ALA A 29 -15.04 -12.36 -18.34
CA ALA A 29 -14.79 -11.77 -17.03
C ALA A 29 -16.09 -11.10 -16.57
N GLY A 30 -16.86 -11.81 -15.75
CA GLY A 30 -18.03 -11.26 -15.08
C GLY A 30 -17.55 -10.17 -14.13
N ASP A 31 -18.15 -8.99 -14.24
CA ASP A 31 -18.12 -7.88 -13.31
C ASP A 31 -16.84 -7.81 -12.47
N ALA A 32 -15.76 -7.37 -13.10
CA ALA A 32 -14.60 -6.90 -12.36
C ALA A 32 -15.12 -5.87 -11.35
N VAL A 33 -15.05 -6.21 -10.06
CA VAL A 33 -15.32 -5.28 -8.97
C VAL A 33 -14.53 -4.02 -9.30
N PRO A 34 -15.15 -2.82 -9.36
CA PRO A 34 -14.41 -1.61 -9.66
C PRO A 34 -13.22 -1.55 -8.71
N MET A 35 -12.02 -1.73 -9.26
CA MET A 35 -10.81 -1.50 -8.50
C MET A 35 -10.92 -0.07 -8.00
N MET A 36 -10.78 0.16 -6.70
CA MET A 36 -10.86 1.51 -6.15
C MET A 36 -9.73 2.33 -6.78
N ILE A 37 -10.06 3.09 -7.82
CA ILE A 37 -9.09 3.96 -8.49
C ILE A 37 -8.93 5.19 -7.62
N ILE A 38 -7.72 5.35 -7.09
CA ILE A 38 -7.31 6.58 -6.41
C ILE A 38 -6.72 7.47 -7.50
N ASP A 39 -7.41 8.57 -7.80
CA ASP A 39 -6.90 9.54 -8.77
C ASP A 39 -5.63 10.24 -8.25
N ARG A 40 -4.85 10.79 -9.18
CA ARG A 40 -3.63 11.51 -8.84
C ARG A 40 -3.85 12.63 -7.80
N PRO A 41 -4.81 13.56 -7.96
CA PRO A 41 -5.01 14.64 -6.99
C PRO A 41 -5.28 14.15 -5.57
N SER A 42 -6.09 13.10 -5.42
CA SER A 42 -6.42 12.49 -4.13
C SER A 42 -5.20 11.83 -3.51
N PHE A 43 -4.40 11.10 -4.31
CA PHE A 43 -3.16 10.50 -3.84
C PHE A 43 -2.16 11.54 -3.35
N VAL A 44 -1.90 12.58 -4.13
CA VAL A 44 -0.96 13.65 -3.76
C VAL A 44 -1.45 14.37 -2.50
N LYS A 45 -2.73 14.76 -2.45
CA LYS A 45 -3.30 15.48 -1.30
C LYS A 45 -3.21 14.68 -0.01
N MET A 46 -3.60 13.40 -0.05
CA MET A 46 -3.55 12.53 1.12
C MET A 46 -2.11 12.26 1.56
N THR A 47 -1.24 11.93 0.60
CA THR A 47 0.18 11.64 0.87
C THR A 47 0.89 12.83 1.48
N SER A 48 0.77 14.03 0.89
CA SER A 48 1.40 15.24 1.43
C SER A 48 0.93 15.54 2.85
N SER A 49 -0.38 15.42 3.10
CA SER A 49 -0.90 15.69 4.43
C SER A 49 -0.50 14.63 5.47
N SER A 50 -0.46 13.34 5.11
CA SER A 50 0.00 12.26 6.00
C SER A 50 1.46 12.46 6.35
N ASN A 51 2.29 12.72 5.33
CA ASN A 51 3.73 12.92 5.49
C ASN A 51 4.04 14.09 6.43
N GLU A 52 3.37 15.24 6.24
CA GLU A 52 3.55 16.40 7.13
C GLU A 52 3.07 16.11 8.55
N PHE A 53 1.95 15.39 8.71
CA PHE A 53 1.45 14.99 10.03
C PHE A 53 2.46 14.09 10.76
N GLU A 54 3.02 13.09 10.10
CA GLU A 54 3.95 12.13 10.71
C GLU A 54 5.26 12.79 11.14
N ILE A 55 5.73 13.81 10.38
CA ILE A 55 6.86 14.65 10.77
C ILE A 55 6.51 15.50 11.99
N LEU A 56 5.40 16.24 11.95
CA LEU A 56 5.02 17.16 13.02
C LEU A 56 4.70 16.44 14.33
N SER A 57 3.97 15.33 14.27
CA SER A 57 3.66 14.49 15.43
C SER A 57 4.93 13.91 16.06
N SER A 58 5.86 13.39 15.25
CA SER A 58 7.11 12.81 15.74
C SER A 58 8.03 13.87 16.37
N LYS A 59 8.02 15.12 15.89
CA LYS A 59 8.76 16.22 16.52
C LYS A 59 8.27 16.53 17.94
N LEU A 60 7.02 16.24 18.29
CA LEU A 60 6.51 16.44 19.65
C LEU A 60 7.14 15.47 20.65
N VAL A 61 7.59 14.29 20.22
CA VAL A 61 8.12 13.23 21.11
C VAL A 61 9.26 13.75 21.97
N GLY A 62 10.20 14.50 21.40
CA GLY A 62 11.34 15.06 22.14
C GLY A 62 10.97 16.07 23.23
N GLN A 63 9.73 16.59 23.22
CA GLN A 63 9.22 17.55 24.20
C GLN A 63 8.29 16.88 25.22
N LYS A 64 7.73 15.72 24.89
CA LYS A 64 6.57 15.14 25.59
C LYS A 64 6.87 13.85 26.35
N THR A 65 7.98 13.18 26.05
CA THR A 65 8.39 11.94 26.74
C THR A 65 9.91 11.77 26.83
N ASN A 66 10.35 11.02 27.84
CA ASN A 66 11.72 10.53 27.98
C ASN A 66 11.90 9.06 27.54
N ASN A 67 10.88 8.43 26.95
CA ASN A 67 10.95 7.06 26.47
C ASN A 67 11.88 6.96 25.25
N GLU A 68 13.06 6.38 25.46
CA GLU A 68 14.11 6.28 24.45
C GLU A 68 13.70 5.47 23.22
N ARG A 69 12.84 4.46 23.37
CA ARG A 69 12.39 3.68 22.21
C ARG A 69 11.42 4.47 21.33
N ILE A 70 10.52 5.23 21.93
CA ILE A 70 9.62 6.14 21.20
C ILE A 70 10.43 7.23 20.48
N LYS A 71 11.44 7.80 21.14
CA LYS A 71 12.35 8.79 20.51
C LYS A 71 13.06 8.22 19.29
N GLN A 72 13.64 7.02 19.39
CA GLN A 72 14.34 6.38 18.26
C GLN A 72 13.41 6.14 17.06
N ILE A 73 12.17 5.72 17.31
CA ILE A 73 11.18 5.51 16.25
C ILE A 73 10.73 6.85 15.66
N ALA A 74 10.51 7.87 16.48
CA ALA A 74 10.16 9.21 16.02
C ALA A 74 11.26 9.82 15.13
N ASP A 75 12.53 9.68 15.50
CA ASP A 75 13.67 10.17 14.72
C ASP A 75 13.76 9.46 13.36
N MET A 76 13.52 8.15 13.33
CA MET A 76 13.45 7.37 12.09
C MET A 76 12.34 7.89 11.17
N ILE A 77 11.14 8.09 11.72
CA ILE A 77 9.98 8.61 10.98
C ILE A 77 10.30 10.01 10.42
N ILE A 78 10.85 10.92 11.23
CA ILE A 78 11.21 12.27 10.76
C ILE A 78 12.18 12.19 9.58
N ALA A 79 13.25 11.41 9.69
CA ALA A 79 14.27 11.32 8.65
C ALA A 79 13.70 10.79 7.33
N ASP A 80 12.95 9.70 7.39
CA ASP A 80 12.43 9.04 6.19
C ASP A 80 11.29 9.82 5.54
N HIS A 81 10.37 10.39 6.33
CA HIS A 81 9.27 11.20 5.80
C HIS A 81 9.77 12.54 5.25
N THR A 82 10.85 13.11 5.80
CA THR A 82 11.50 14.28 5.19
C THR A 82 12.06 13.93 3.80
N LYS A 83 12.70 12.76 3.67
CA LYS A 83 13.22 12.27 2.38
C LYS A 83 12.08 11.96 1.40
N ALA A 84 11.00 11.32 1.87
CA ALA A 84 9.84 10.98 1.07
C ALA A 84 9.12 12.24 0.55
N GLY A 85 8.96 13.27 1.39
CA GLY A 85 8.40 14.56 1.00
C GLY A 85 9.20 15.22 -0.13
N LYS A 86 10.52 15.30 0.02
CA LYS A 86 11.42 15.84 -1.03
C LYS A 86 11.34 15.03 -2.33
N LYS A 87 11.28 13.70 -2.24
CA LYS A 87 11.15 12.83 -3.41
C LYS A 87 9.79 13.01 -4.10
N LEU A 88 8.71 13.22 -3.35
CA LEU A 88 7.39 13.52 -3.91
C LEU A 88 7.41 14.85 -4.66
N GLU A 89 8.00 15.90 -4.08
CA GLU A 89 8.19 17.20 -4.75
C GLU A 89 8.97 17.04 -6.07
N GLU A 90 10.09 16.33 -6.06
CA GLU A 90 10.89 16.03 -7.25
C GLU A 90 10.08 15.26 -8.31
N THR A 91 9.24 14.30 -7.89
CA THR A 91 8.38 13.50 -8.78
C THR A 91 7.28 14.34 -9.42
N LEU A 92 6.84 15.42 -8.76
CA LEU A 92 5.77 16.29 -9.23
C LEU A 92 6.27 17.52 -10.01
N ALA A 93 7.53 17.91 -9.82
CA ALA A 93 8.16 19.08 -10.43
C ALA A 93 8.13 19.03 -11.97
N GLU A 94 8.22 17.85 -12.58
CA GLU A 94 8.17 17.69 -14.04
C GLU A 94 6.81 18.07 -14.65
N LYS A 95 5.77 18.30 -13.83
CA LYS A 95 4.38 18.45 -14.28
C LYS A 95 3.65 19.69 -13.70
N ASP A 96 4.39 20.67 -13.17
CA ASP A 96 3.84 21.88 -12.50
C ASP A 96 2.76 21.58 -11.44
N ALA A 97 2.88 20.42 -10.78
CA ALA A 97 1.86 19.86 -9.91
C ALA A 97 2.36 19.66 -8.47
N ALA A 98 3.39 20.41 -8.06
CA ALA A 98 3.91 20.37 -6.71
C ALA A 98 2.81 20.77 -5.71
N PRO A 99 2.73 20.11 -4.54
CA PRO A 99 1.78 20.49 -3.51
C PRO A 99 2.08 21.91 -3.00
N PRO A 100 1.08 22.64 -2.49
CA PRO A 100 1.29 23.98 -1.95
C PRO A 100 2.27 23.95 -0.79
N SER A 101 3.17 24.93 -0.73
CA SER A 101 4.07 25.15 0.40
C SER A 101 3.66 26.41 1.17
N PRO A 102 3.42 26.34 2.49
CA PRO A 102 3.51 25.16 3.34
C PRO A 102 2.38 24.15 3.08
N ILE A 103 2.66 22.86 3.34
CA ILE A 103 1.65 21.79 3.26
C ILE A 103 0.52 22.08 4.27
N GLN A 104 -0.72 22.02 3.80
CA GLN A 104 -1.89 22.13 4.66
C GLN A 104 -2.37 20.75 5.10
N LEU A 105 -2.52 20.55 6.42
CA LEU A 105 -3.06 19.31 6.96
C LEU A 105 -4.56 19.18 6.64
N LEU A 106 -4.95 17.97 6.24
CA LEU A 106 -6.35 17.57 6.17
C LEU A 106 -7.00 17.63 7.57
N PRO A 107 -8.32 17.87 7.67
CA PRO A 107 -9.00 18.03 8.96
C PRO A 107 -8.74 16.89 9.97
N LYS A 108 -8.66 15.65 9.48
CA LYS A 108 -8.34 14.49 10.31
C LYS A 108 -6.94 14.57 10.91
N HIS A 109 -5.93 14.76 10.07
CA HIS A 109 -4.54 14.86 10.50
C HIS A 109 -4.30 16.06 11.43
N LYS A 110 -4.97 17.19 11.14
CA LYS A 110 -4.94 18.35 12.04
C LYS A 110 -5.51 18.00 13.41
N LYS A 111 -6.66 17.33 13.46
CA LYS A 111 -7.28 16.91 14.73
C LYS A 111 -6.36 15.96 15.53
N MET A 112 -5.77 14.97 14.87
CA MET A 112 -4.83 14.04 15.51
C MET A 112 -3.63 14.79 16.09
N LEU A 113 -3.08 15.76 15.36
CA LEU A 113 -1.97 16.59 15.84
C LEU A 113 -2.37 17.46 17.03
N ASP A 114 -3.54 18.11 16.98
CA ASP A 114 -4.06 18.93 18.09
C ASP A 114 -4.26 18.09 19.37
N GLN A 115 -4.70 16.83 19.24
CA GLN A 115 -4.83 15.90 20.37
C GLN A 115 -3.47 15.55 20.97
N LEU A 116 -2.46 15.25 20.13
CA LEU A 116 -1.09 14.99 20.60
C LEU A 116 -0.48 16.19 21.32
N GLN A 117 -0.70 17.40 20.81
CA GLN A 117 -0.20 18.62 21.45
C GLN A 117 -0.77 18.83 22.85
N SER A 118 -2.00 18.37 23.08
CA SER A 118 -2.71 18.50 24.36
C SER A 118 -2.40 17.38 25.35
N ALA A 119 -1.86 16.25 24.88
CA ALA A 119 -1.49 15.12 25.72
C ALA A 119 -0.10 15.32 26.35
N GLU A 120 0.13 14.67 27.48
CA GLU A 120 1.39 14.72 28.24
C GLU A 120 1.75 13.35 28.80
N GLY A 121 3.04 13.12 29.07
CA GLY A 121 3.52 11.94 29.77
C GLY A 121 3.02 10.64 29.15
N LYS A 122 2.48 9.73 29.97
CA LYS A 122 2.06 8.40 29.50
C LYS A 122 0.87 8.47 28.53
N ASP A 123 -0.05 9.40 28.71
CA ASP A 123 -1.18 9.60 27.81
C ASP A 123 -0.71 10.04 26.42
N PHE A 124 0.34 10.88 26.37
CA PHE A 124 0.99 11.23 25.09
C PHE A 124 1.61 10.00 24.42
N GLU A 125 2.31 9.15 25.15
CA GLU A 125 2.94 7.94 24.58
C GLU A 125 1.90 7.01 23.96
N VAL A 126 0.82 6.72 24.69
CA VAL A 126 -0.27 5.86 24.22
C VAL A 126 -0.93 6.47 22.99
N LEU A 127 -1.26 7.76 23.04
CA LEU A 127 -1.88 8.44 21.91
C LEU A 127 -0.94 8.51 20.70
N TYR A 128 0.36 8.74 20.90
CA TYR A 128 1.34 8.76 19.82
C TYR A 128 1.41 7.42 19.09
N VAL A 129 1.48 6.31 19.82
CA VAL A 129 1.50 4.98 19.20
C VAL A 129 0.20 4.68 18.45
N ASP A 130 -0.95 5.05 19.01
CA ASP A 130 -2.26 4.87 18.37
C ASP A 130 -2.36 5.64 17.04
N VAL A 131 -2.10 6.95 17.07
CA VAL A 131 -2.24 7.80 15.88
C VAL A 131 -1.21 7.48 14.81
N GLN A 132 0.01 7.07 15.18
CA GLN A 132 1.01 6.62 14.22
C GLN A 132 0.64 5.27 13.62
N THR A 133 0.06 4.35 14.39
CA THR A 133 -0.44 3.07 13.86
C THR A 133 -1.53 3.33 12.82
N GLN A 134 -2.50 4.18 13.17
CA GLN A 134 -3.58 4.55 12.25
C GLN A 134 -3.05 5.19 10.96
N ALA A 135 -2.18 6.20 11.06
CA ALA A 135 -1.63 6.90 9.92
C ALA A 135 -0.85 5.95 8.99
N HIS A 136 0.01 5.11 9.55
CA HIS A 136 0.81 4.17 8.76
C HIS A 136 -0.05 3.08 8.11
N MET A 137 -1.09 2.55 8.78
CA MET A 137 -2.01 1.59 8.17
C MET A 137 -2.72 2.19 6.94
N GLU A 138 -3.18 3.43 7.06
CA GLU A 138 -3.84 4.14 5.97
C GLU A 138 -2.87 4.48 4.83
N ALA A 139 -1.65 4.90 5.17
CA ALA A 139 -0.59 5.15 4.20
C ALA A 139 -0.21 3.85 3.44
N VAL A 140 -0.02 2.73 4.12
CA VAL A 140 0.27 1.43 3.49
C VAL A 140 -0.87 1.03 2.53
N ALA A 141 -2.12 1.18 2.93
CA ALA A 141 -3.28 0.88 2.07
C ALA A 141 -3.33 1.79 0.83
N LEU A 142 -3.13 3.10 1.02
CA LEU A 142 -3.08 4.10 -0.04
C LEU A 142 -1.97 3.79 -1.05
N PHE A 143 -0.75 3.57 -0.56
CA PHE A 143 0.43 3.34 -1.39
C PHE A 143 0.34 2.00 -2.12
N ARG A 144 -0.13 0.93 -1.46
CA ARG A 144 -0.35 -0.37 -2.12
C ARG A 144 -1.37 -0.27 -3.24
N THR A 145 -2.48 0.45 -3.01
CA THR A 145 -3.52 0.65 -4.03
C THR A 145 -2.97 1.44 -5.20
N TYR A 146 -2.35 2.60 -4.95
CA TYR A 146 -1.83 3.45 -6.01
C TYR A 146 -0.68 2.79 -6.79
N ALA A 147 0.19 2.02 -6.12
CA ALA A 147 1.24 1.24 -6.76
C ALA A 147 0.69 0.15 -7.72
N GLY A 148 -0.52 -0.37 -7.45
CA GLY A 148 -1.17 -1.40 -8.27
C GLY A 148 -2.05 -0.85 -9.38
N SER A 149 -2.67 0.32 -9.18
CA SER A 149 -3.75 0.81 -10.06
C SER A 149 -3.68 2.30 -10.40
N GLY A 150 -2.61 3.00 -10.01
CA GLY A 150 -2.45 4.44 -10.24
C GLY A 150 -2.27 4.78 -11.73
N GLU A 151 -2.86 5.89 -12.14
CA GLU A 151 -2.81 6.38 -13.53
C GLU A 151 -1.48 7.07 -13.86
N ASP A 152 -0.89 7.80 -12.90
CA ASP A 152 0.38 8.49 -13.09
C ASP A 152 1.56 7.56 -12.80
N GLN A 153 2.25 7.12 -13.86
CA GLN A 153 3.36 6.16 -13.76
C GLN A 153 4.54 6.64 -12.92
N SER A 154 4.82 7.95 -12.88
CA SER A 154 5.87 8.50 -12.02
C SER A 154 5.50 8.35 -10.54
N LEU A 155 4.24 8.61 -10.20
CA LEU A 155 3.71 8.41 -8.85
C LEU A 155 3.51 6.93 -8.49
N VAL A 156 3.23 6.06 -9.47
CA VAL A 156 3.25 4.60 -9.27
C VAL A 156 4.66 4.13 -8.87
N GLY A 157 5.70 4.63 -9.55
CA GLY A 157 7.09 4.36 -9.21
C GLY A 157 7.42 4.82 -7.78
N PHE A 158 7.10 6.08 -7.46
CA PHE A 158 7.23 6.63 -6.11
C PHE A 158 6.51 5.78 -5.04
N ALA A 159 5.27 5.37 -5.32
CA ALA A 159 4.48 4.55 -4.39
C ALA A 159 5.14 3.19 -4.13
N LYS A 160 5.64 2.51 -5.18
CA LYS A 160 6.36 1.24 -5.06
C LYS A 160 7.66 1.37 -4.29
N GLU A 161 8.42 2.43 -4.52
CA GLU A 161 9.71 2.67 -3.83
C GLU A 161 9.51 2.99 -2.34
N THR A 162 8.42 3.66 -1.98
CA THR A 162 8.16 4.14 -0.62
C THR A 162 7.46 3.08 0.25
N LEU A 163 6.61 2.23 -0.35
CA LEU A 163 5.77 1.27 0.37
C LEU A 163 6.54 0.36 1.37
N PRO A 164 7.70 -0.24 1.03
CA PRO A 164 8.42 -1.10 1.98
C PRO A 164 8.86 -0.36 3.25
N ARG A 165 9.12 0.94 3.14
CA ARG A 165 9.53 1.75 4.29
C ARG A 165 8.35 2.04 5.21
N LEU A 166 7.19 2.36 4.65
CA LEU A 166 5.93 2.51 5.41
C LEU A 166 5.55 1.22 6.14
N GLU A 167 5.71 0.06 5.49
CA GLU A 167 5.48 -1.25 6.14
C GLU A 167 6.45 -1.50 7.29
N THR A 168 7.72 -1.11 7.13
CA THR A 168 8.73 -1.19 8.19
C THR A 168 8.38 -0.28 9.37
N HIS A 169 7.98 0.96 9.11
CA HIS A 169 7.58 1.90 10.15
C HIS A 169 6.33 1.41 10.90
N LEU A 170 5.31 0.91 10.19
CA LEU A 170 4.13 0.32 10.81
C LEU A 170 4.50 -0.81 11.78
N ALA A 171 5.42 -1.71 11.36
CA ALA A 171 5.89 -2.78 12.22
C ALA A 171 6.61 -2.24 13.48
N HIS A 172 7.45 -1.21 13.34
CA HIS A 172 8.11 -0.58 14.47
C HIS A 172 7.14 0.09 15.45
N VAL A 173 6.12 0.78 14.94
CA VAL A 173 5.10 1.42 15.77
C VAL A 173 4.25 0.38 16.49
N ILE A 174 3.85 -0.70 15.81
CA ILE A 174 3.08 -1.79 16.44
C ILE A 174 3.88 -2.45 17.57
N MET A 175 5.20 -2.63 17.43
CA MET A 175 6.04 -3.18 18.50
C MET A 175 6.05 -2.32 19.76
N LEU A 176 5.77 -1.01 19.67
CA LEU A 176 5.65 -0.16 20.86
C LEU A 176 4.41 -0.48 21.69
N ILE A 177 3.37 -1.08 21.12
CA ILE A 177 2.12 -1.39 21.83
C ILE A 177 2.39 -2.30 23.04
N ASP A 178 3.29 -3.26 22.90
CA ASP A 178 3.67 -4.19 23.97
C ASP A 178 4.59 -3.55 25.03
N GLU A 179 5.14 -2.36 24.74
CA GLU A 179 6.07 -1.62 25.60
C GLU A 179 5.36 -0.48 26.38
N LEU A 180 4.07 -0.24 26.12
CA LEU A 180 3.25 0.79 26.77
C LEU A 180 2.59 0.30 28.06
#